data_AF-A0A1H5Y3W7-F1
#
_entry.id   AF-A0A1H5Y3W7-F1
#
_cell.length_a   1.000
_cell.length_b   1.000
_cell.length_c   1.000
_cell.angle_alpha   90.00
_cell.angle_beta   90.00
_cell.angle_gamma   90.00
#
_symmetry.space_group_name_H-M   'P 1'
#
loop_
_entity.id
_entity.type
_entity.pdbx_description
1 polymer ?
#
loop_
_entity_poly.entity_id
_entity_poly.type
_entity_poly.pdbx_seq_one_letter_code
_entity_poly.pdbx_strand_id
1 'polypeptide(L)'
;MARFLYRAEADGQPVSGIQDANSAAEAMALLKAQGLQSVRLQNDAMSAAMPLDTRGLADRDYAELRHSFQARHGLRPFLLMLFRQTGLLWLLAVPGAVLLWLVDYRLWAGLLLLVPLTVAAIALWKYRDARDFDAMLSAIALGHWQKATSLGDRLGRRIRDESVAMELTVQRACVQARVGDTDEALATLAPWQPVMDMLMPGMYAAQQARVYLAAREHDAQLCCHREAVAASQQDPGQTLDYALMEARYGSAARAHCLLLEVDPALLPEYGDAFVPWVAGIVALRQGRNEAAAASLRLALDKLQPLAGNPAIWPVLAMVGGDAAHALLRLEQSHEAAAIATAVWPVLAVHGDQDQLAALAPVLPANGSREPLAKG
;
A
#
# COMPACT_ATOMS: atom_id res chain seq x y z
N MET A 1 -13.14 -16.32 11.51
CA MET A 1 -12.88 -16.50 10.06
C MET A 1 -12.51 -15.14 9.49
N ALA A 2 -11.37 -15.08 8.81
CA ALA A 2 -10.89 -13.88 8.13
C ALA A 2 -11.42 -13.84 6.69
N ARG A 3 -11.56 -12.62 6.15
CA ARG A 3 -12.01 -12.37 4.77
C ARG A 3 -10.82 -12.08 3.88
N PHE A 4 -10.66 -12.83 2.80
CA PHE A 4 -9.58 -12.68 1.83
C PHE A 4 -10.07 -12.15 0.50
N LEU A 5 -9.63 -10.95 0.12
CA LEU A 5 -9.82 -10.45 -1.24
C LEU A 5 -8.92 -11.27 -2.17
N TYR A 6 -9.45 -11.72 -3.32
CA TYR A 6 -8.66 -12.48 -4.29
C TYR A 6 -8.89 -12.01 -5.72
N ARG A 7 -7.91 -12.32 -6.56
CA ARG A 7 -7.97 -12.28 -8.01
C ARG A 7 -7.64 -13.67 -8.54
N ALA A 8 -8.37 -14.11 -9.55
CA ALA A 8 -8.13 -15.38 -10.20
C ALA A 8 -8.55 -15.33 -11.67
N GLU A 9 -8.39 -16.43 -12.37
CA GLU A 9 -8.92 -16.67 -13.71
C GLU A 9 -9.93 -17.79 -13.66
N ALA A 10 -11.11 -17.56 -14.26
CA ALA A 10 -12.12 -18.57 -14.52
C ALA A 10 -12.35 -18.60 -16.04
N ASP A 11 -12.11 -19.75 -16.68
CA ASP A 11 -12.27 -19.93 -18.13
C ASP A 11 -11.56 -18.87 -18.99
N GLY A 12 -10.36 -18.45 -18.56
CA GLY A 12 -9.56 -17.43 -19.25
C GLY A 12 -10.07 -15.99 -19.10
N GLN A 13 -11.04 -15.75 -18.22
CA GLN A 13 -11.49 -14.41 -17.85
C GLN A 13 -11.01 -14.04 -16.43
N PRO A 14 -10.52 -12.81 -16.23
CA PRO A 14 -10.14 -12.35 -14.89
C PRO A 14 -11.40 -12.24 -14.01
N VAL A 15 -11.32 -12.83 -12.82
CA VAL A 15 -12.36 -12.75 -11.79
C VAL A 15 -11.76 -12.23 -10.49
N SER A 16 -12.57 -11.54 -9.70
CA SER A 16 -12.20 -11.05 -8.38
C SER A 16 -13.35 -11.23 -7.40
N GLY A 17 -13.04 -11.48 -6.13
CA GLY A 17 -14.04 -11.75 -5.11
C GLY A 17 -13.46 -11.78 -3.71
N ILE A 18 -14.30 -12.19 -2.75
CA ILE A 18 -13.93 -12.36 -1.35
C ILE A 18 -14.11 -13.83 -0.96
N GLN A 19 -13.15 -14.39 -0.22
CA GLN A 19 -13.16 -15.76 0.29
C GLN A 19 -13.00 -15.75 1.82
N ASP A 20 -13.93 -16.37 2.54
CA ASP A 20 -13.79 -16.60 3.98
C ASP A 20 -12.90 -17.82 4.24
N ALA A 21 -11.91 -17.69 5.13
CA ALA A 21 -11.02 -18.77 5.56
C ALA A 21 -10.36 -18.45 6.92
N ASN A 22 -9.70 -19.42 7.56
CA ASN A 22 -8.93 -19.17 8.78
C ASN A 22 -7.46 -18.80 8.51
N SER A 23 -6.94 -19.11 7.31
CA SER A 23 -5.58 -18.74 6.89
C SER A 23 -5.50 -18.47 5.39
N ALA A 24 -4.43 -17.80 4.96
CA ALA A 24 -4.13 -17.58 3.54
C ALA A 24 -3.98 -18.91 2.77
N ALA A 25 -3.33 -19.91 3.38
CA ALA A 25 -3.19 -21.24 2.80
C ALA A 25 -4.54 -21.94 2.61
N GLU A 26 -5.44 -21.84 3.60
CA GLU A 26 -6.80 -22.38 3.51
C GLU A 26 -7.61 -21.67 2.42
N ALA A 27 -7.56 -20.32 2.36
CA ALA A 27 -8.22 -19.54 1.32
C ALA A 27 -7.77 -19.96 -0.09
N MET A 28 -6.45 -20.11 -0.29
CA MET A 28 -5.86 -20.58 -1.54
C MET A 28 -6.33 -21.99 -1.92
N ALA A 29 -6.40 -22.90 -0.95
CA ALA A 29 -6.87 -24.27 -1.18
C ALA A 29 -8.34 -24.31 -1.60
N LEU A 30 -9.21 -23.53 -0.93
CA LEU A 30 -10.63 -23.42 -1.25
C LEU A 30 -10.85 -22.84 -2.66
N LEU A 31 -10.13 -21.78 -3.02
CA LEU A 31 -10.25 -21.15 -4.34
C LEU A 31 -9.77 -22.06 -5.47
N LYS A 32 -8.68 -22.80 -5.26
CA LYS A 32 -8.22 -23.82 -6.21
C LYS A 32 -9.21 -24.97 -6.35
N ALA A 33 -9.85 -25.40 -5.27
CA ALA A 33 -10.88 -26.44 -5.30
C ALA A 33 -12.15 -26.00 -6.06
N GLN A 34 -12.41 -24.70 -6.15
CA GLN A 34 -13.48 -24.13 -6.99
C GLN A 34 -13.14 -24.12 -8.50
N GLY A 35 -11.96 -24.63 -8.90
CA GLY A 35 -11.53 -24.68 -10.29
C GLY A 35 -10.92 -23.36 -10.80
N LEU A 36 -10.71 -22.38 -9.91
CA LEU A 36 -10.09 -21.12 -10.27
C LEU A 36 -8.58 -21.31 -10.53
N GLN A 37 -8.11 -20.67 -11.61
CA GLN A 37 -6.71 -20.68 -12.03
C GLN A 37 -6.04 -19.37 -11.64
N SER A 38 -4.71 -19.34 -11.60
CA SER A 38 -3.92 -18.11 -11.35
C SER A 38 -4.35 -17.33 -10.09
N VAL A 39 -4.80 -18.04 -9.05
CA VAL A 39 -5.36 -17.42 -7.83
C VAL A 39 -4.27 -16.66 -7.07
N ARG A 40 -4.56 -15.40 -6.75
CA ARG A 40 -3.74 -14.49 -5.94
C ARG A 40 -4.60 -13.84 -4.86
N LEU A 41 -4.15 -13.92 -3.61
CA LEU A 41 -4.76 -13.16 -2.51
C LEU A 41 -4.26 -11.72 -2.54
N GLN A 42 -5.09 -10.76 -2.10
CA GLN A 42 -4.77 -9.33 -2.06
C GLN A 42 -4.83 -8.75 -0.64
N ASN A 43 -4.71 -9.62 0.37
CA ASN A 43 -4.68 -9.21 1.78
C ASN A 43 -3.26 -8.74 2.16
N ASP A 44 -2.90 -7.52 1.79
CA ASP A 44 -1.80 -6.79 2.44
C ASP A 44 -2.25 -6.21 3.80
N ALA A 45 -1.31 -5.81 4.67
CA ALA A 45 -1.66 -5.28 6.00
C ALA A 45 -2.58 -4.04 5.96
N MET A 46 -2.49 -3.23 4.90
CA MET A 46 -3.38 -2.08 4.64
C MET A 46 -4.78 -2.52 4.18
N SER A 47 -4.90 -3.66 3.50
CA SER A 47 -6.15 -4.25 3.02
C SER A 47 -6.83 -5.11 4.08
N ALA A 48 -6.06 -5.78 4.92
CA ALA A 48 -6.53 -6.51 6.10
C ALA A 48 -7.02 -5.58 7.22
N ALA A 49 -6.45 -4.37 7.31
CA ALA A 49 -6.92 -3.33 8.21
C ALA A 49 -8.36 -2.88 7.92
N MET A 50 -8.81 -2.97 6.65
CA MET A 50 -10.10 -2.45 6.18
C MET A 50 -11.25 -3.46 6.31
N PRO A 51 -12.34 -3.22 7.10
CA PRO A 51 -13.54 -4.00 6.94
C PRO A 51 -13.99 -3.77 5.52
N LEU A 52 -14.23 -4.87 4.83
CA LEU A 52 -14.85 -4.89 3.53
C LEU A 52 -16.33 -4.54 3.76
N ASP A 53 -16.61 -3.28 4.10
CA ASP A 53 -17.98 -2.76 4.16
C ASP A 53 -18.45 -2.60 2.72
N THR A 54 -19.14 -3.64 2.25
CA THR A 54 -19.69 -3.66 0.90
C THR A 54 -20.78 -2.61 0.72
N ARG A 55 -21.33 -2.03 1.81
CA ARG A 55 -22.44 -1.05 1.78
C ARG A 55 -23.57 -1.44 0.84
N GLY A 56 -23.88 -2.74 0.78
CA GLY A 56 -24.91 -3.31 -0.08
C GLY A 56 -24.49 -3.60 -1.52
N LEU A 57 -23.21 -3.46 -1.88
CA LEU A 57 -22.65 -4.02 -3.11
C LEU A 57 -22.48 -5.53 -2.96
N ALA A 58 -22.60 -6.25 -4.07
CA ALA A 58 -22.14 -7.64 -4.11
C ALA A 58 -20.62 -7.68 -3.92
N ASP A 59 -20.11 -8.72 -3.26
CA ASP A 59 -18.67 -8.89 -2.95
C ASP A 59 -17.79 -8.77 -4.21
N ARG A 60 -18.30 -9.22 -5.37
CA ARG A 60 -17.63 -9.10 -6.67
C ARG A 60 -17.51 -7.64 -7.14
N ASP A 61 -18.59 -6.87 -7.08
CA ASP A 61 -18.59 -5.48 -7.54
C ASP A 61 -17.69 -4.60 -6.66
N TYR A 62 -17.66 -4.91 -5.36
CA TYR A 62 -16.75 -4.27 -4.42
C TYR A 62 -15.27 -4.55 -4.78
N ALA A 63 -14.94 -5.81 -5.08
CA ALA A 63 -13.60 -6.22 -5.46
C ALA A 63 -13.14 -5.55 -6.77
N GLU A 64 -14.00 -5.53 -7.79
CA GLU A 64 -13.71 -4.87 -9.07
C GLU A 64 -13.53 -3.36 -8.91
N LEU A 65 -14.36 -2.72 -8.09
CA LEU A 65 -14.28 -1.28 -7.81
C LEU A 65 -12.98 -0.92 -7.09
N ARG A 66 -12.59 -1.68 -6.06
CA ARG A 66 -11.35 -1.46 -5.30
C ARG A 66 -10.11 -1.55 -6.20
N HIS A 67 -10.06 -2.54 -7.08
CA HIS A 67 -9.00 -2.67 -8.08
C HIS A 67 -8.94 -1.45 -9.01
N SER A 68 -10.10 -0.98 -9.50
CA SER A 68 -10.14 0.17 -10.40
C SER A 68 -9.65 1.47 -9.75
N PHE A 69 -9.88 1.65 -8.45
CA PHE A 69 -9.38 2.79 -7.67
C PHE A 69 -7.87 2.74 -7.47
N GLN A 70 -7.28 1.56 -7.32
CA GLN A 70 -5.82 1.40 -7.21
C GLN A 70 -5.09 1.62 -8.54
N ALA A 71 -5.72 1.27 -9.67
CA ALA A 71 -5.06 1.29 -10.98
C ALA A 71 -5.19 2.63 -11.75
N ARG A 72 -6.13 3.51 -11.42
CA ARG A 72 -6.42 4.73 -12.22
C ARG A 72 -6.59 5.97 -11.34
N HIS A 73 -5.52 6.77 -11.23
CA HIS A 73 -5.52 8.03 -10.50
C HIS A 73 -6.13 9.18 -11.33
N GLY A 74 -6.95 10.03 -10.69
CA GLY A 74 -7.39 11.31 -11.23
C GLY A 74 -8.90 11.51 -11.40
N LEU A 75 -9.33 12.77 -11.49
CA LEU A 75 -10.74 13.15 -11.57
C LEU A 75 -11.41 12.67 -12.87
N ARG A 76 -10.68 12.74 -13.99
CA ARG A 76 -11.20 12.33 -15.31
C ARG A 76 -11.50 10.82 -15.40
N PRO A 77 -10.60 9.90 -15.04
CA PRO A 77 -10.93 8.48 -15.03
C PRO A 77 -12.02 8.15 -14.00
N PHE A 78 -12.04 8.83 -12.85
CA PHE A 78 -13.12 8.70 -11.87
C PHE A 78 -14.49 9.10 -12.45
N LEU A 79 -14.59 10.25 -13.12
CA LEU A 79 -15.84 10.72 -13.74
C LEU A 79 -16.30 9.80 -14.87
N LEU A 80 -15.36 9.29 -15.69
CA LEU A 80 -15.67 8.30 -16.73
C LEU A 80 -16.17 6.99 -16.15
N MET A 81 -15.56 6.52 -15.06
CA MET A 81 -16.00 5.34 -14.33
C MET A 81 -17.40 5.55 -13.74
N LEU A 82 -17.61 6.68 -13.05
CA LEU A 82 -18.90 7.03 -12.47
C LEU A 82 -19.99 7.09 -13.54
N PHE A 83 -19.70 7.69 -14.69
CA PHE A 83 -20.63 7.75 -15.82
C PHE A 83 -20.91 6.36 -16.40
N ARG A 84 -19.89 5.50 -16.53
CA ARG A 84 -20.07 4.12 -17.01
C ARG A 84 -20.88 3.27 -16.03
N GLN A 85 -20.66 3.43 -14.72
CA GLN A 85 -21.33 2.67 -13.67
C GLN A 85 -22.77 3.15 -13.43
N THR A 86 -23.02 4.46 -13.56
CA THR A 86 -24.36 5.05 -13.41
C THR A 86 -25.09 5.26 -14.73
N GLY A 87 -24.49 4.88 -15.86
CA GLY A 87 -25.04 5.14 -17.20
C GLY A 87 -26.42 4.52 -17.40
N LEU A 88 -26.63 3.30 -16.90
CA LEU A 88 -27.94 2.64 -16.94
C LEU A 88 -28.99 3.38 -16.10
N LEU A 89 -28.60 3.91 -14.92
CA LEU A 89 -29.49 4.70 -14.07
C LEU A 89 -29.92 5.98 -14.77
N TRP A 90 -28.99 6.68 -15.44
CA TRP A 90 -29.31 7.86 -16.24
C TRP A 90 -30.21 7.54 -17.43
N LEU A 91 -29.94 6.42 -18.14
CA LEU A 91 -30.74 5.96 -19.27
C LEU A 91 -32.18 5.59 -18.90
N LEU A 92 -32.42 5.14 -17.66
CA LEU A 92 -33.77 4.84 -17.18
C LEU A 92 -34.45 6.07 -16.55
N ALA A 93 -33.71 6.85 -15.76
CA ALA A 93 -34.25 7.98 -15.02
C ALA A 93 -34.69 9.12 -15.94
N VAL A 94 -33.93 9.43 -17.01
CA VAL A 94 -34.25 10.56 -17.90
C VAL A 94 -35.53 10.31 -18.71
N PRO A 95 -35.69 9.21 -19.46
CA PRO A 95 -36.94 8.94 -20.18
C PRO A 95 -38.12 8.73 -19.24
N GLY A 96 -37.92 8.05 -18.10
CA GLY A 96 -38.95 7.87 -17.09
C GLY A 96 -39.43 9.20 -16.49
N ALA A 97 -38.52 10.14 -16.24
CA ALA A 97 -38.87 11.46 -15.72
C ALA A 97 -39.61 12.31 -16.75
N VAL A 98 -39.21 12.23 -18.03
CA VAL A 98 -39.94 12.86 -19.13
C VAL A 98 -41.36 12.31 -19.23
N LEU A 99 -41.53 10.99 -19.17
CA LEU A 99 -42.85 10.35 -19.22
C LEU A 99 -43.72 10.74 -18.03
N LEU A 100 -43.17 10.75 -16.81
CA LEU A 100 -43.88 11.19 -15.61
C LEU A 100 -44.26 12.68 -15.66
N TRP A 101 -43.42 13.52 -16.26
CA TRP A 101 -43.73 14.93 -16.47
C TRP A 101 -44.88 15.09 -17.48
N LEU A 102 -44.88 14.35 -18.58
CA LEU A 102 -45.94 14.42 -19.60
C LEU A 102 -47.33 14.01 -19.08
N VAL A 103 -47.39 13.17 -18.03
CA VAL A 103 -48.64 12.73 -17.37
C VAL A 103 -48.91 13.56 -16.10
N ASP A 104 -48.28 14.74 -15.96
CA ASP A 104 -48.43 15.72 -14.86
C ASP A 104 -48.02 15.22 -13.46
N TYR A 105 -47.28 14.10 -13.36
CA TYR A 105 -46.67 13.58 -12.12
C TYR A 105 -45.31 14.22 -11.83
N ARG A 106 -45.25 15.56 -11.78
CA ARG A 106 -44.00 16.34 -11.69
C ARG A 106 -43.15 16.01 -10.46
N LEU A 107 -43.78 15.72 -9.32
CA LEU A 107 -43.07 15.34 -8.09
C LEU A 107 -42.30 14.02 -8.26
N TRP A 108 -42.92 13.03 -8.91
CA TRP A 108 -42.30 11.72 -9.16
C TRP A 108 -41.21 11.80 -10.23
N ALA A 109 -41.38 12.65 -11.25
CA ALA A 109 -40.31 12.96 -12.21
C ALA A 109 -39.07 13.52 -11.50
N GLY A 110 -39.27 14.44 -10.54
CA GLY A 110 -38.19 15.00 -9.73
C GLY A 110 -37.50 13.95 -8.85
N LEU A 111 -38.26 13.11 -8.15
CA LEU A 111 -37.71 12.03 -7.32
C LEU A 111 -36.90 11.02 -8.15
N LEU A 112 -37.36 10.68 -9.34
CA LEU A 112 -36.67 9.74 -10.22
C LEU A 112 -35.31 10.27 -10.69
N LEU A 113 -35.21 11.57 -11.02
CA LEU A 113 -33.93 12.22 -11.36
C LEU A 113 -33.02 12.40 -10.14
N LEU A 114 -33.57 12.43 -8.93
CA LEU A 114 -32.81 12.59 -7.70
C LEU A 114 -31.96 11.35 -7.39
N VAL A 115 -32.39 10.15 -7.80
CA VAL A 115 -31.67 8.89 -7.58
C VAL A 115 -30.26 8.88 -8.21
N PRO A 116 -30.06 9.12 -9.52
CA PRO A 116 -28.71 9.16 -10.09
C PRO A 116 -27.88 10.35 -9.57
N LEU A 117 -28.52 11.46 -9.22
CA LEU A 117 -27.85 12.62 -8.62
C LEU A 117 -27.30 12.33 -7.22
N THR A 118 -28.06 11.63 -6.36
CA THR A 118 -27.58 11.27 -5.02
C THR A 118 -26.44 10.27 -5.10
N VAL A 119 -26.50 9.28 -5.98
CA VAL A 119 -25.40 8.35 -6.22
C VAL A 119 -24.13 9.10 -6.68
N ALA A 120 -24.27 10.04 -7.62
CA ALA A 120 -23.16 10.86 -8.08
C ALA A 120 -22.59 11.75 -6.96
N ALA A 121 -23.45 12.36 -6.13
CA ALA A 121 -23.03 13.18 -5.00
C ALA A 121 -22.28 12.36 -3.94
N ILE A 122 -22.75 11.16 -3.61
CA ILE A 122 -22.08 10.24 -2.68
C ILE A 122 -20.72 9.82 -3.24
N ALA A 123 -20.66 9.47 -4.53
CA ALA A 123 -19.42 9.09 -5.18
C ALA A 123 -18.40 10.24 -5.19
N LEU A 124 -18.83 11.46 -5.50
CA LEU A 124 -17.97 12.65 -5.48
C LEU A 124 -17.48 12.98 -4.08
N TRP A 125 -18.34 12.81 -3.06
CA TRP A 125 -17.94 12.94 -1.67
C TRP A 125 -16.85 11.91 -1.30
N LYS A 126 -17.04 10.64 -1.64
CA LYS A 126 -16.01 9.60 -1.43
C LYS A 126 -14.71 9.90 -2.19
N TYR A 127 -14.79 10.39 -3.43
CA TYR A 127 -13.63 10.79 -4.21
C TYR A 127 -12.84 11.91 -3.54
N ARG A 128 -13.52 12.88 -2.92
CA ARG A 128 -12.85 13.94 -2.15
C ARG A 128 -12.04 13.35 -1.00
N ASP A 129 -12.62 12.43 -0.24
CA ASP A 129 -11.94 11.85 0.92
C ASP A 129 -10.78 10.94 0.49
N ALA A 130 -10.93 10.19 -0.61
CA ALA A 130 -9.83 9.43 -1.23
C ALA A 130 -8.70 10.33 -1.74
N ARG A 131 -9.03 11.47 -2.35
CA ARG A 131 -8.05 12.48 -2.79
C ARG A 131 -7.30 13.10 -1.61
N ASP A 132 -8.01 13.43 -0.52
CA ASP A 132 -7.40 13.99 0.69
C ASP A 132 -6.43 12.95 1.33
N PHE A 133 -6.78 11.66 1.30
CA PHE A 133 -5.92 10.57 1.77
C PHE A 133 -4.67 10.37 0.88
N ASP A 134 -4.84 10.34 -0.43
CA ASP A 134 -3.74 10.28 -1.41
C ASP A 134 -2.77 11.47 -1.27
N ALA A 135 -3.31 12.68 -1.05
CA ALA A 135 -2.54 13.88 -0.78
C ALA A 135 -1.80 13.83 0.57
N MET A 136 -2.36 13.15 1.57
CA MET A 136 -1.70 12.89 2.86
C MET A 136 -0.51 11.95 2.67
N LEU A 137 -0.70 10.81 2.00
CA LEU A 137 0.37 9.85 1.71
C LEU A 137 1.48 10.49 0.87
N SER A 138 1.13 11.29 -0.15
CA SER A 138 2.10 12.07 -0.93
C SER A 138 2.89 13.05 -0.05
N ALA A 139 2.22 13.71 0.90
CA ALA A 139 2.87 14.62 1.83
C ALA A 139 3.83 13.87 2.77
N ILE A 140 3.46 12.69 3.26
CA ILE A 140 4.32 11.83 4.07
C ILE A 140 5.55 11.40 3.27
N ALA A 141 5.36 10.88 2.05
CA ALA A 141 6.44 10.40 1.19
C ALA A 141 7.47 11.50 0.85
N LEU A 142 7.03 12.76 0.77
CA LEU A 142 7.88 13.92 0.48
C LEU A 142 8.38 14.63 1.75
N GLY A 143 8.08 14.13 2.94
CA GLY A 143 8.53 14.73 4.20
C GLY A 143 7.81 16.03 4.60
N HIS A 144 6.65 16.32 4.02
CA HIS A 144 5.83 17.48 4.36
C HIS A 144 4.95 17.19 5.60
N TRP A 145 5.57 17.02 6.77
CA TRP A 145 4.93 16.53 7.99
C TRP A 145 3.72 17.34 8.45
N GLN A 146 3.82 18.68 8.49
CA GLN A 146 2.70 19.52 8.93
C GLN A 146 1.49 19.40 8.00
N LYS A 147 1.74 19.29 6.69
CA LYS A 147 0.67 19.09 5.70
C LYS A 147 0.02 17.72 5.90
N ALA A 148 0.81 16.67 6.07
CA ALA A 148 0.32 15.32 6.34
C ALA A 148 -0.58 15.28 7.59
N THR A 149 -0.12 15.83 8.72
CA THR A 149 -0.90 15.90 9.96
C THR A 149 -2.21 16.67 9.77
N SER A 150 -2.18 17.82 9.09
CA SER A 150 -3.39 18.62 8.84
C SER A 150 -4.45 17.90 7.99
N LEU A 151 -4.02 17.05 7.05
CA LEU A 151 -4.90 16.23 6.23
C LEU A 151 -5.42 15.03 7.03
N GLY A 152 -4.56 14.39 7.82
CA GLY A 152 -4.94 13.31 8.75
C GLY A 152 -6.03 13.75 9.74
N ASP A 153 -5.87 14.89 10.41
CA ASP A 153 -6.86 15.43 11.34
C ASP A 153 -8.19 15.80 10.67
N ARG A 154 -8.13 16.22 9.41
CA ARG A 154 -9.32 16.51 8.61
C ARG A 154 -10.06 15.23 8.22
N LEU A 155 -9.33 14.20 7.82
CA LEU A 155 -9.87 12.89 7.48
C LEU A 155 -10.46 12.19 8.71
N GLY A 156 -9.74 12.17 9.83
CA GLY A 156 -10.19 11.57 11.08
C GLY A 156 -11.48 12.18 11.65
N ARG A 157 -11.74 13.48 11.40
CA ARG A 157 -13.01 14.13 11.77
C ARG A 157 -14.20 13.71 10.90
N ARG A 158 -13.95 13.22 9.68
CA ARG A 158 -14.99 12.94 8.67
C ARG A 158 -15.27 11.45 8.53
N ILE A 159 -14.22 10.63 8.59
CA ILE A 159 -14.30 9.20 8.36
C ILE A 159 -14.58 8.52 9.69
N ARG A 160 -15.69 7.77 9.73
CA ARG A 160 -16.12 6.98 10.90
C ARG A 160 -15.83 5.49 10.74
N ASP A 161 -15.24 5.11 9.62
CA ASP A 161 -14.86 3.72 9.38
C ASP A 161 -13.67 3.35 10.28
N GLU A 162 -13.83 2.30 11.07
CA GLU A 162 -12.88 1.89 12.10
C GLU A 162 -11.51 1.54 11.53
N SER A 163 -11.45 0.97 10.32
CA SER A 163 -10.17 0.69 9.69
C SER A 163 -9.40 1.88 9.20
N VAL A 164 -10.14 2.83 8.62
CA VAL A 164 -9.52 3.99 8.04
C VAL A 164 -9.03 4.84 9.21
N ALA A 165 -9.79 4.87 10.31
CA ALA A 165 -9.32 5.43 11.56
C ALA A 165 -8.07 4.71 12.09
N MET A 166 -8.01 3.38 12.05
CA MET A 166 -6.82 2.61 12.43
C MET A 166 -5.60 2.96 11.57
N GLU A 167 -5.72 2.91 10.24
CA GLU A 167 -4.62 3.24 9.32
C GLU A 167 -4.20 4.71 9.47
N LEU A 168 -5.14 5.64 9.62
CA LEU A 168 -4.82 7.05 9.92
C LEU A 168 -4.06 7.20 11.23
N THR A 169 -4.40 6.40 12.25
CA THR A 169 -3.70 6.39 13.53
C THR A 169 -2.28 5.86 13.37
N VAL A 170 -2.08 4.80 12.59
CA VAL A 170 -0.73 4.28 12.28
C VAL A 170 0.11 5.33 11.55
N GLN A 171 -0.45 5.98 10.52
CA GLN A 171 0.26 7.02 9.78
C GLN A 171 0.63 8.20 10.68
N ARG A 172 -0.29 8.60 11.57
CA ARG A 172 -0.03 9.64 12.59
C ARG A 172 1.09 9.24 13.53
N ALA A 173 1.06 8.01 14.07
CA ALA A 173 2.11 7.49 14.95
C ALA A 173 3.47 7.48 14.25
N CYS A 174 3.53 7.05 12.98
CA CYS A 174 4.76 7.10 12.19
C CYS A 174 5.29 8.54 12.02
N VAL A 175 4.40 9.51 11.78
CA VAL A 175 4.79 10.92 11.68
C VAL A 175 5.27 11.48 13.03
N GLN A 176 4.61 11.14 14.14
CA GLN A 176 5.05 11.53 15.50
C GLN A 176 6.44 10.97 15.84
N ALA A 177 6.67 9.69 15.57
CA ALA A 177 7.96 9.05 15.78
C ALA A 177 9.07 9.68 14.91
N ARG A 178 8.76 10.10 13.67
CA ARG A 178 9.70 10.83 12.80
C ARG A 178 10.14 12.18 13.36
N VAL A 179 9.28 12.83 14.15
CA VAL A 179 9.57 14.12 14.80
C VAL A 179 10.26 13.94 16.17
N GLY A 180 10.47 12.69 16.60
CA GLY A 180 11.26 12.34 17.79
C GLY A 180 10.43 11.97 19.02
N ASP A 181 9.14 11.70 18.86
CA ASP A 181 8.25 11.31 19.96
C ASP A 181 7.77 9.85 19.82
N THR A 182 8.72 8.91 19.96
CA THR A 182 8.46 7.47 19.81
C THR A 182 7.48 6.95 20.87
N ASP A 183 7.63 7.39 22.13
CA ASP A 183 6.78 6.93 23.23
C ASP A 183 5.31 7.38 23.06
N GLU A 184 5.07 8.65 22.69
CA GLU A 184 3.71 9.13 22.42
C GLU A 184 3.12 8.46 21.16
N ALA A 185 3.95 8.20 20.14
CA ALA A 185 3.53 7.47 18.95
C ALA A 185 3.05 6.05 19.28
N LEU A 186 3.77 5.31 20.12
CA LEU A 186 3.37 3.98 20.58
C LEU A 186 2.13 4.03 21.47
N ALA A 187 2.03 5.03 22.36
CA ALA A 187 0.84 5.23 23.19
C ALA A 187 -0.41 5.52 22.35
N THR A 188 -0.25 6.19 21.21
CA THR A 188 -1.32 6.47 20.24
C THR A 188 -1.83 5.18 19.57
N LEU A 189 -0.96 4.17 19.39
CA LEU A 189 -1.34 2.87 18.83
C LEU A 189 -1.97 1.92 19.84
N ALA A 190 -1.58 1.98 21.12
CA ALA A 190 -1.97 1.01 22.14
C ALA A 190 -3.49 0.69 22.21
N PRO A 191 -4.42 1.66 22.08
CA PRO A 191 -5.85 1.38 22.10
C PRO A 191 -6.33 0.44 20.98
N TRP A 192 -5.59 0.37 19.87
CA TRP A 192 -5.93 -0.42 18.69
C TRP A 192 -5.44 -1.88 18.76
N GLN A 193 -4.62 -2.23 19.75
CA GLN A 193 -4.07 -3.58 19.88
C GLN A 193 -5.14 -4.69 19.80
N PRO A 194 -6.26 -4.63 20.56
CA PRO A 194 -7.26 -5.70 20.51
C PRO A 194 -7.89 -5.88 19.13
N VAL A 195 -8.10 -4.76 18.41
CA VAL A 195 -8.67 -4.77 17.05
C VAL A 195 -7.67 -5.33 16.05
N MET A 196 -6.42 -4.89 16.11
CA MET A 196 -5.35 -5.35 15.21
C MET A 196 -5.11 -6.86 15.35
N ASP A 197 -4.95 -7.34 16.58
CA ASP A 197 -4.69 -8.76 16.83
C ASP A 197 -5.90 -9.66 16.52
N MET A 198 -7.12 -9.12 16.63
CA MET A 198 -8.34 -9.80 16.17
C MET A 198 -8.39 -9.92 14.64
N LEU A 199 -7.97 -8.89 13.91
CA LEU A 199 -7.97 -8.88 12.44
C LEU A 199 -6.92 -9.82 11.86
N MET A 200 -5.70 -9.74 12.39
CA MET A 200 -4.58 -10.60 12.01
C MET A 200 -3.64 -10.75 13.22
N PRO A 201 -3.42 -11.97 13.73
CA PRO A 201 -2.43 -12.20 14.77
C PRO A 201 -1.05 -11.66 14.36
N GLY A 202 -0.43 -10.87 15.23
CA GLY A 202 0.87 -10.23 14.97
C GLY A 202 0.79 -8.88 14.25
N MET A 203 -0.40 -8.43 13.85
CA MET A 203 -0.57 -7.13 13.19
C MET A 203 -0.15 -5.97 14.09
N TYR A 204 -0.48 -6.01 15.38
CA TYR A 204 -0.09 -4.94 16.29
C TYR A 204 1.44 -4.77 16.34
N ALA A 205 2.17 -5.88 16.52
CA ALA A 205 3.63 -5.89 16.47
C ALA A 205 4.16 -5.39 15.12
N ALA A 206 3.54 -5.78 14.00
CA ALA A 206 3.93 -5.28 12.68
C ALA A 206 3.73 -3.76 12.54
N GLN A 207 2.67 -3.18 13.11
CA GLN A 207 2.48 -1.72 13.11
C GLN A 207 3.44 -1.00 14.05
N GLN A 208 3.77 -1.58 15.21
CA GLN A 208 4.84 -1.05 16.08
C GLN A 208 6.18 -1.03 15.35
N ALA A 209 6.49 -2.06 14.56
CA ALA A 209 7.71 -2.10 13.75
C ALA A 209 7.80 -0.91 12.78
N ARG A 210 6.68 -0.47 12.19
CA ARG A 210 6.63 0.74 11.34
C ARG A 210 6.92 2.02 12.12
N VAL A 211 6.46 2.12 13.35
CA VAL A 211 6.76 3.26 14.24
C VAL A 211 8.25 3.30 14.59
N TYR A 212 8.84 2.16 14.95
CA TYR A 212 10.29 2.08 15.20
C TYR A 212 11.12 2.33 13.95
N LEU A 213 10.67 1.90 12.76
CA LEU A 213 11.30 2.27 11.49
C LEU A 213 11.28 3.79 11.27
N ALA A 214 10.16 4.43 11.60
CA ALA A 214 10.01 5.88 11.52
C ALA A 214 10.97 6.61 12.50
N ALA A 215 11.13 6.08 13.71
CA ALA A 215 12.08 6.57 14.70
C ALA A 215 13.57 6.23 14.39
N ARG A 216 13.82 5.38 13.39
CA ARG A 216 15.15 4.78 13.08
C ARG A 216 15.71 3.92 14.22
N GLU A 217 14.83 3.30 15.00
CA GLU A 217 15.17 2.38 16.09
C GLU A 217 15.16 0.93 15.58
N HIS A 218 16.17 0.57 14.80
CA HIS A 218 16.17 -0.68 14.01
C HIS A 218 16.18 -1.97 14.84
N ASP A 219 16.81 -1.98 16.02
CA ASP A 219 16.83 -3.17 16.89
C ASP A 219 15.43 -3.47 17.46
N ALA A 220 14.71 -2.44 17.90
CA ALA A 220 13.33 -2.55 18.37
C ALA A 220 12.40 -2.98 17.22
N GLN A 221 12.60 -2.40 16.03
CA GLN A 221 11.89 -2.78 14.83
C GLN A 221 12.06 -4.29 14.50
N LEU A 222 13.28 -4.81 14.51
CA LEU A 222 13.56 -6.23 14.25
C LEU A 222 12.91 -7.13 15.30
N CYS A 223 12.88 -6.70 16.56
CA CYS A 223 12.18 -7.43 17.62
C CYS A 223 10.69 -7.55 17.31
N CYS A 224 10.03 -6.46 16.92
CA CYS A 224 8.62 -6.45 16.56
C CYS A 224 8.30 -7.33 15.35
N HIS A 225 9.14 -7.34 14.30
CA HIS A 225 8.92 -8.24 13.16
C HIS A 225 9.04 -9.72 13.55
N ARG A 226 10.00 -10.06 14.41
CA ARG A 226 10.13 -11.43 14.94
C ARG A 226 8.89 -11.83 15.75
N GLU A 227 8.36 -10.94 16.57
CA GLU A 227 7.12 -11.16 17.33
C GLU A 227 5.90 -11.33 16.40
N ALA A 228 5.79 -10.49 15.36
CA ALA A 228 4.72 -10.58 14.37
C ALA A 228 4.73 -11.92 13.62
N VAL A 229 5.91 -12.39 13.19
CA VAL A 229 6.07 -13.71 12.55
C VAL A 229 5.70 -14.86 13.49
N ALA A 230 6.10 -14.78 14.76
CA ALA A 230 5.76 -15.80 15.75
C ALA A 230 4.24 -15.84 16.03
N ALA A 231 3.60 -14.68 16.16
CA ALA A 231 2.16 -14.57 16.44
C ALA A 231 1.28 -14.98 15.24
N SER A 232 1.73 -14.69 14.01
CA SER A 232 1.02 -15.02 12.77
C SER A 232 1.17 -16.47 12.32
N GLN A 233 1.86 -17.32 13.11
CA GLN A 233 2.18 -18.70 12.73
C GLN A 233 2.95 -18.80 11.40
N GLN A 234 3.93 -17.92 11.22
CA GLN A 234 4.78 -17.85 10.02
C GLN A 234 4.00 -17.50 8.74
N ASP A 235 3.14 -16.49 8.83
CA ASP A 235 2.51 -15.94 7.62
C ASP A 235 3.59 -15.52 6.59
N PRO A 236 3.47 -15.90 5.30
CA PRO A 236 4.48 -15.61 4.28
C PRO A 236 4.74 -14.10 4.09
N GLY A 237 3.72 -13.25 4.22
CA GLY A 237 3.85 -11.80 4.10
C GLY A 237 4.67 -11.22 5.26
N GLN A 238 4.29 -11.56 6.50
CA GLN A 238 5.04 -11.15 7.70
C GLN A 238 6.49 -11.65 7.70
N THR A 239 6.70 -12.88 7.21
CA THR A 239 8.03 -13.50 7.10
C THR A 239 8.88 -12.76 6.07
N LEU A 240 8.30 -12.34 4.95
CA LEU A 240 8.97 -11.55 3.93
C LEU A 240 9.32 -10.14 4.40
N ASP A 241 8.41 -9.47 5.13
CA ASP A 241 8.67 -8.17 5.74
C ASP A 241 9.83 -8.27 6.74
N TYR A 242 9.86 -9.33 7.56
CA TYR A 242 10.98 -9.58 8.46
C TYR A 242 12.29 -9.85 7.71
N ALA A 243 12.25 -10.65 6.64
CA ALA A 243 13.42 -10.91 5.80
C ALA A 243 13.99 -9.61 5.21
N LEU A 244 13.14 -8.68 4.78
CA LEU A 244 13.57 -7.38 4.29
C LEU A 244 14.26 -6.56 5.38
N MET A 245 13.70 -6.50 6.59
CA MET A 245 14.33 -5.74 7.67
C MET A 245 15.66 -6.35 8.12
N GLU A 246 15.75 -7.69 8.18
CA GLU A 246 17.02 -8.39 8.42
C GLU A 246 18.06 -8.09 7.31
N ALA A 247 17.61 -8.01 6.05
CA ALA A 247 18.49 -7.71 4.93
C ALA A 247 19.06 -6.30 5.03
N ARG A 248 18.24 -5.31 5.43
CA ARG A 248 18.64 -3.90 5.55
C ARG A 248 19.44 -3.61 6.81
N TYR A 249 18.93 -4.00 7.97
CA TYR A 249 19.41 -3.54 9.27
C TYR A 249 19.95 -4.64 10.17
N GLY A 250 19.63 -5.90 9.88
CA GLY A 250 20.06 -7.06 10.65
C GLY A 250 21.12 -7.89 9.95
N SER A 251 20.95 -9.20 10.00
CA SER A 251 21.84 -10.20 9.43
C SER A 251 21.41 -10.61 8.02
N ALA A 252 22.29 -10.36 7.03
CA ALA A 252 22.08 -10.83 5.66
C ALA A 252 21.93 -12.35 5.56
N ALA A 253 22.58 -13.11 6.46
CA ALA A 253 22.42 -14.56 6.53
C ALA A 253 21.02 -14.94 7.04
N ARG A 254 20.52 -14.26 8.06
CA ARG A 254 19.17 -14.49 8.59
C ARG A 254 18.11 -14.14 7.55
N ALA A 255 18.27 -13.01 6.87
CA ALA A 255 17.40 -12.61 5.75
C ALA A 255 17.34 -13.68 4.65
N HIS A 256 18.49 -14.25 4.30
CA HIS A 256 18.55 -15.33 3.32
C HIS A 256 17.79 -16.58 3.79
N CYS A 257 17.96 -17.00 5.05
CA CYS A 257 17.22 -18.13 5.61
C CYS A 257 15.70 -17.89 5.60
N LEU A 258 15.26 -16.71 6.04
CA LEU A 258 13.84 -16.35 6.03
C LEU A 258 13.26 -16.35 4.60
N LEU A 259 14.03 -15.88 3.61
CA LEU A 259 13.61 -15.89 2.21
C LEU A 259 13.39 -17.31 1.66
N LEU A 260 14.13 -18.30 2.16
CA LEU A 260 13.94 -19.72 1.79
C LEU A 260 12.67 -20.33 2.43
N GLU A 261 12.16 -19.75 3.50
CA GLU A 261 10.93 -20.18 4.19
C GLU A 261 9.67 -19.60 3.54
N VAL A 262 9.79 -18.53 2.74
CA VAL A 262 8.67 -17.88 2.06
C VAL A 262 8.28 -18.66 0.81
N ASP A 263 7.04 -19.16 0.75
CA ASP A 263 6.44 -19.67 -0.49
C ASP A 263 5.87 -18.50 -1.32
N PRO A 264 6.45 -18.17 -2.49
CA PRO A 264 5.96 -17.07 -3.33
C PRO A 264 4.55 -17.29 -3.88
N ALA A 265 4.04 -18.53 -3.89
CA ALA A 265 2.67 -18.81 -4.33
C ALA A 265 1.62 -18.26 -3.35
N LEU A 266 2.00 -18.07 -2.08
CA LEU A 266 1.13 -17.60 -1.01
C LEU A 266 1.23 -16.09 -0.77
N LEU A 267 2.18 -15.42 -1.41
CA LEU A 267 2.34 -13.97 -1.30
C LEU A 267 1.21 -13.22 -2.02
N PRO A 268 0.84 -12.03 -1.52
CA PRO A 268 -0.02 -11.13 -2.28
C PRO A 268 0.71 -10.62 -3.54
N GLU A 269 -0.05 -10.16 -4.54
CA GLU A 269 0.49 -9.67 -5.83
C GLU A 269 1.60 -8.61 -5.66
N TYR A 270 1.48 -7.76 -4.64
CA TYR A 270 2.49 -6.77 -4.28
C TYR A 270 3.79 -7.38 -3.71
N GLY A 271 3.70 -8.53 -3.03
CA GLY A 271 4.82 -9.23 -2.40
C GLY A 271 5.83 -9.81 -3.41
N ASP A 272 5.42 -10.01 -4.66
CA ASP A 272 6.27 -10.52 -5.74
C ASP A 272 7.53 -9.68 -5.99
N ALA A 273 7.46 -8.37 -5.75
CA ALA A 273 8.59 -7.47 -5.93
C ALA A 273 9.57 -7.50 -4.74
N PHE A 274 9.09 -7.87 -3.56
CA PHE A 274 9.88 -7.86 -2.34
C PHE A 274 10.85 -9.04 -2.28
N VAL A 275 10.49 -10.20 -2.83
CA VAL A 275 11.40 -11.35 -2.93
C VAL A 275 12.72 -11.01 -3.66
N PRO A 276 12.70 -10.50 -4.92
CA PRO A 276 13.93 -10.09 -5.58
C PRO A 276 14.59 -8.87 -4.93
N TRP A 277 13.84 -8.01 -4.24
CA TRP A 277 14.44 -6.91 -3.48
C TRP A 277 15.31 -7.41 -2.32
N VAL A 278 14.78 -8.30 -1.48
CA VAL A 278 15.52 -8.94 -0.38
C VAL A 278 16.74 -9.67 -0.92
N ALA A 279 16.57 -10.49 -1.96
CA ALA A 279 17.67 -11.20 -2.59
C ALA A 279 18.77 -10.26 -3.10
N GLY A 280 18.37 -9.12 -3.67
CA GLY A 280 19.27 -8.08 -4.16
C GLY A 280 20.10 -7.43 -3.05
N ILE A 281 19.48 -7.04 -1.93
CA ILE A 281 20.18 -6.48 -0.78
C ILE A 281 21.16 -7.52 -0.19
N VAL A 282 20.72 -8.77 -0.03
CA VAL A 282 21.58 -9.86 0.47
C VAL A 282 22.79 -10.06 -0.46
N ALA A 283 22.59 -10.08 -1.78
CA ALA A 283 23.67 -10.19 -2.75
C ALA A 283 24.62 -9.00 -2.68
N LEU A 284 24.10 -7.78 -2.53
CA LEU A 284 24.89 -6.55 -2.41
C LEU A 284 25.79 -6.59 -1.17
N ARG A 285 25.25 -7.00 -0.02
CA ARG A 285 26.01 -7.16 1.25
C ARG A 285 27.07 -8.24 1.18
N GLN A 286 26.93 -9.19 0.26
CA GLN A 286 27.92 -10.25 -0.01
C GLN A 286 28.92 -9.88 -1.12
N GLY A 287 28.86 -8.66 -1.66
CA GLY A 287 29.73 -8.22 -2.77
C GLY A 287 29.40 -8.85 -4.13
N ARG A 288 28.26 -9.54 -4.26
CA ARG A 288 27.80 -10.15 -5.51
C ARG A 288 27.05 -9.13 -6.35
N ASN A 289 27.76 -8.11 -6.81
CA ASN A 289 27.18 -6.88 -7.38
C ASN A 289 26.34 -7.13 -8.65
N GLU A 290 26.75 -8.03 -9.55
CA GLU A 290 25.98 -8.37 -10.75
C GLU A 290 24.64 -9.02 -10.40
N ALA A 291 24.66 -9.99 -9.48
CA ALA A 291 23.44 -10.64 -8.99
C ALA A 291 22.54 -9.64 -8.27
N ALA A 292 23.13 -8.74 -7.47
CA ALA A 292 22.39 -7.66 -6.81
C ALA A 292 21.69 -6.76 -7.81
N ALA A 293 22.41 -6.26 -8.82
CA ALA A 293 21.86 -5.38 -9.85
C ALA A 293 20.72 -6.06 -10.63
N ALA A 294 20.87 -7.34 -11.00
CA ALA A 294 19.85 -8.10 -11.69
C ALA A 294 18.58 -8.28 -10.84
N SER A 295 18.72 -8.67 -9.57
CA SER A 295 17.58 -8.83 -8.66
C SER A 295 16.88 -7.50 -8.35
N LEU A 296 17.64 -6.42 -8.13
CA LEU A 296 17.08 -5.10 -7.84
C LEU A 296 16.38 -4.49 -9.05
N ARG A 297 16.88 -4.72 -10.28
CA ARG A 297 16.18 -4.37 -11.52
C ARG A 297 14.82 -5.08 -11.60
N LEU A 298 14.80 -6.38 -11.35
CA LEU A 298 13.56 -7.16 -11.36
C LEU A 298 12.54 -6.66 -10.32
N ALA A 299 13.01 -6.27 -9.13
CA ALA A 299 12.16 -5.66 -8.10
C ALA A 299 11.56 -4.33 -8.58
N LEU A 300 12.37 -3.46 -9.20
CA LEU A 300 11.90 -2.20 -9.79
C LEU A 300 10.88 -2.43 -10.90
N ASP A 301 11.14 -3.34 -11.83
CA ASP A 301 10.25 -3.64 -12.95
C ASP A 301 8.86 -4.11 -12.46
N LYS A 302 8.83 -4.86 -11.34
CA LYS A 302 7.59 -5.30 -10.71
C LYS A 302 6.84 -4.19 -9.96
N LEU A 303 7.55 -3.20 -9.40
CA LEU A 303 6.94 -2.08 -8.67
C LEU A 303 6.55 -0.91 -9.58
N GLN A 304 7.20 -0.75 -10.73
CA GLN A 304 6.99 0.36 -11.66
C GLN A 304 5.51 0.56 -12.06
N PRO A 305 4.68 -0.48 -12.29
CA PRO A 305 3.26 -0.32 -12.59
C PRO A 305 2.47 0.40 -11.49
N LEU A 306 3.01 0.45 -10.27
CA LEU A 306 2.38 1.03 -9.08
C LEU A 306 2.87 2.43 -8.76
N ALA A 307 3.74 3.02 -9.57
CA ALA A 307 4.33 4.34 -9.34
C ALA A 307 3.28 5.47 -9.27
N GLY A 308 2.06 5.24 -9.75
CA GLY A 308 0.93 6.16 -9.59
C GLY A 308 0.43 6.29 -8.15
N ASN A 309 0.70 5.30 -7.28
CA ASN A 309 0.22 5.25 -5.90
C ASN A 309 1.28 5.81 -4.93
N PRO A 310 1.01 6.94 -4.25
CA PRO A 310 1.94 7.54 -3.30
C PRO A 310 2.31 6.65 -2.11
N ALA A 311 1.46 5.67 -1.75
CA ALA A 311 1.80 4.68 -0.71
C ALA A 311 3.07 3.88 -1.04
N ILE A 312 3.36 3.68 -2.34
CA ILE A 312 4.46 2.87 -2.83
C ILE A 312 5.73 3.70 -3.06
N TRP A 313 5.63 5.03 -3.06
CA TRP A 313 6.78 5.89 -3.34
C TRP A 313 7.97 5.66 -2.39
N PRO A 314 7.80 5.50 -1.06
CA PRO A 314 8.92 5.20 -0.18
C PRO A 314 9.62 3.87 -0.54
N VAL A 315 8.84 2.84 -0.87
CA VAL A 315 9.35 1.53 -1.28
C VAL A 315 10.10 1.63 -2.61
N LEU A 316 9.50 2.25 -3.62
CA LEU A 316 10.16 2.50 -4.91
C LEU A 316 11.46 3.28 -4.74
N ALA A 317 11.46 4.28 -3.86
CA ALA A 317 12.65 5.07 -3.60
C ALA A 317 13.76 4.26 -2.94
N MET A 318 13.43 3.44 -1.92
CA MET A 318 14.41 2.58 -1.26
C MET A 318 14.98 1.52 -2.22
N VAL A 319 14.14 0.83 -3.00
CA VAL A 319 14.59 -0.16 -4.00
C VAL A 319 15.44 0.52 -5.07
N GLY A 320 15.02 1.70 -5.54
CA GLY A 320 15.76 2.49 -6.52
C GLY A 320 17.12 2.94 -5.99
N GLY A 321 17.19 3.33 -4.72
CA GLY A 321 18.45 3.63 -4.05
C GLY A 321 19.38 2.42 -3.98
N ASP A 322 18.85 1.23 -3.66
CA ASP A 322 19.64 0.00 -3.61
C ASP A 322 20.15 -0.36 -5.01
N ALA A 323 19.29 -0.25 -6.03
CA ALA A 323 19.64 -0.51 -7.42
C ALA A 323 20.75 0.45 -7.89
N ALA A 324 20.61 1.75 -7.61
CA ALA A 324 21.64 2.74 -7.91
C ALA A 324 22.95 2.42 -7.19
N HIS A 325 22.91 2.01 -5.92
CA HIS A 325 24.11 1.61 -5.18
C HIS A 325 24.78 0.36 -5.80
N ALA A 326 24.01 -0.65 -6.20
CA ALA A 326 24.55 -1.80 -6.91
C ALA A 326 25.21 -1.41 -8.24
N LEU A 327 24.62 -0.49 -9.00
CA LEU A 327 25.22 0.04 -10.24
C LEU A 327 26.52 0.81 -9.98
N LEU A 328 26.61 1.59 -8.89
CA LEU A 328 27.86 2.23 -8.50
C LEU A 328 28.97 1.21 -8.19
N ARG A 329 28.62 0.09 -7.55
CA ARG A 329 29.57 -1.01 -7.30
C ARG A 329 30.04 -1.71 -8.58
N LEU A 330 29.31 -1.53 -9.68
CA LEU A 330 29.65 -2.00 -11.03
C LEU A 330 30.25 -0.90 -11.90
N GLU A 331 30.61 0.26 -11.33
CA GLU A 331 31.16 1.42 -12.03
C GLU A 331 30.22 2.04 -13.10
N GLN A 332 28.93 1.69 -13.07
CA GLN A 332 27.89 2.19 -13.99
C GLN A 332 27.31 3.53 -13.52
N SER A 333 28.19 4.52 -13.33
CA SER A 333 27.88 5.78 -12.65
C SER A 333 26.78 6.61 -13.31
N HIS A 334 26.69 6.61 -14.64
CA HIS A 334 25.67 7.37 -15.37
C HIS A 334 24.25 6.84 -15.10
N GLU A 335 24.08 5.52 -15.15
CA GLU A 335 22.77 4.90 -14.89
C GLU A 335 22.39 5.00 -13.41
N ALA A 336 23.37 4.81 -12.52
CA ALA A 336 23.17 5.02 -11.08
C ALA A 336 22.69 6.44 -10.77
N ALA A 337 23.32 7.46 -11.38
CA ALA A 337 22.93 8.86 -11.20
C ALA A 337 21.52 9.16 -11.70
N ALA A 338 21.12 8.57 -12.84
CA ALA A 338 19.78 8.73 -13.38
C ALA A 338 18.70 8.16 -12.43
N ILE A 339 18.90 6.94 -11.92
CA ILE A 339 17.99 6.32 -10.96
C ILE A 339 17.97 7.12 -9.66
N ALA A 340 19.14 7.42 -9.09
CA ALA A 340 19.26 8.16 -7.84
C ALA A 340 18.55 9.51 -7.92
N THR A 341 18.72 10.26 -9.01
CA THR A 341 18.05 11.55 -9.23
C THR A 341 16.52 11.42 -9.25
N ALA A 342 16.00 10.38 -9.90
CA ALA A 342 14.56 10.16 -9.99
C ALA A 342 13.91 9.87 -8.63
N VAL A 343 14.59 9.14 -7.75
CA VAL A 343 14.06 8.74 -6.45
C VAL A 343 14.44 9.67 -5.30
N TRP A 344 15.41 10.56 -5.49
CA TRP A 344 15.99 11.40 -4.44
C TRP A 344 14.97 12.17 -3.59
N PRO A 345 13.91 12.80 -4.15
CA PRO A 345 12.96 13.58 -3.36
C PRO A 345 12.29 12.79 -2.22
N VAL A 346 12.10 11.49 -2.42
CA VAL A 346 11.50 10.58 -1.43
C VAL A 346 12.61 9.84 -0.67
N LEU A 347 13.68 9.44 -1.36
CA LEU A 347 14.80 8.72 -0.76
C LEU A 347 15.50 9.57 0.31
N ALA A 348 15.71 10.87 0.09
CA ALA A 348 16.33 11.76 1.07
C ALA A 348 15.56 11.83 2.40
N VAL A 349 14.25 11.57 2.36
CA VAL A 349 13.38 11.54 3.55
C VAL A 349 13.46 10.16 4.22
N HIS A 350 13.30 9.08 3.45
CA HIS A 350 13.06 7.74 4.00
C HIS A 350 14.28 6.82 4.03
N GLY A 351 15.31 7.13 3.24
CA GLY A 351 16.47 6.29 3.01
C GLY A 351 17.40 6.12 4.22
N ASP A 352 18.18 5.06 4.13
CA ASP A 352 19.18 4.69 5.12
C ASP A 352 20.40 5.60 4.99
N GLN A 353 21.06 5.90 6.11
CA GLN A 353 22.18 6.85 6.10
C GLN A 353 23.31 6.38 5.17
N ASP A 354 23.64 5.08 5.19
CA ASP A 354 24.68 4.50 4.33
C ASP A 354 24.32 4.59 2.84
N GLN A 355 23.05 4.31 2.52
CA GLN A 355 22.54 4.40 1.15
C GLN A 355 22.57 5.84 0.64
N LEU A 356 22.13 6.80 1.47
CA LEU A 356 22.18 8.22 1.14
C LEU A 356 23.61 8.72 0.97
N ALA A 357 24.52 8.31 1.86
CA ALA A 357 25.93 8.68 1.78
C ALA A 357 26.61 8.14 0.51
N ALA A 358 26.26 6.92 0.08
CA ALA A 358 26.80 6.32 -1.14
C ALA A 358 26.32 7.03 -2.41
N LEU A 359 25.07 7.53 -2.41
CA LEU A 359 24.45 8.13 -3.60
C LEU A 359 24.63 9.65 -3.70
N ALA A 360 24.81 10.35 -2.59
CA ALA A 360 24.98 11.80 -2.58
C ALA A 360 26.08 12.34 -3.53
N PRO A 361 27.24 11.67 -3.71
CA PRO A 361 28.29 12.14 -4.62
C PRO A 361 27.93 12.10 -6.11
N VAL A 362 26.98 11.25 -6.52
CA VAL A 362 26.63 11.06 -7.93
C VAL A 362 25.41 11.87 -8.38
N LEU A 363 24.79 12.60 -7.44
CA LEU A 363 23.71 13.51 -7.76
C LEU A 363 24.23 14.78 -8.43
N PRO A 364 23.49 15.34 -9.39
CA PRO A 364 23.86 16.62 -10.01
C PRO A 364 23.91 17.72 -8.95
N ALA A 365 24.96 18.54 -8.99
CA ALA A 365 25.21 19.63 -8.03
C ALA A 365 24.06 20.66 -7.91
N ASN A 366 23.13 20.68 -8.89
CA ASN A 366 22.00 21.61 -8.98
C ASN A 366 20.63 20.95 -8.70
N GLY A 367 20.58 19.68 -8.28
CA GLY A 367 19.34 19.02 -7.85
C GLY A 367 19.32 18.86 -6.33
N SER A 368 18.62 19.76 -5.63
CA SER A 368 18.20 19.63 -4.22
C SER A 368 19.27 19.23 -3.19
N ARG A 369 20.30 20.08 -3.04
CA ARG A 369 20.95 20.32 -1.73
C ARG A 369 20.18 21.37 -0.91
N GLU A 370 18.85 21.31 -0.89
CA GLU A 370 18.13 22.02 0.16
C GLU A 370 18.27 21.20 1.45
N PRO A 371 18.80 21.77 2.53
CA PRO A 371 18.73 21.12 3.82
C PRO A 371 17.24 21.02 4.17
N LEU A 372 16.69 19.80 4.18
CA LEU A 372 15.39 19.54 4.81
C LEU A 372 15.47 20.10 6.24
N ALA A 373 14.56 21.03 6.51
CA ALA A 373 14.56 21.86 7.69
C ALA A 373 14.72 21.04 8.98
N LYS A 374 15.64 21.47 9.84
CA LYS A 374 15.54 21.18 11.27
C LYS A 374 14.26 21.88 11.76
N GLY A 375 13.28 21.10 12.21
CA GLY A 375 12.00 21.60 12.72
C GLY A 375 11.10 20.45 13.14
#